data_AF-A0A0S8CHG7-F1
#
_entry.id   AF-A0A0S8CHG7-F1
#
_cell.length_a   1.000
_cell.length_b   1.000
_cell.length_c   1.000
_cell.angle_alpha   90.00
_cell.angle_beta   90.00
_cell.angle_gamma   90.00
#
_symmetry.space_group_name_H-M   'P 1'
#
loop_
_entity.id
_entity.type
_entity.pdbx_description
1 polymer ?
#
loop_
_entity_poly.entity_id
_entity_poly.type
_entity_poly.pdbx_seq_one_letter_code
_entity_poly.pdbx_strand_id
1 'polypeptide(L)'
;MSENLRPNLYQVESLKSFKDSLTQHGLHLARGKCTTLQVNVGLLCNQSCKHCHLEAGPTRQEIMAEKTIADVLKLATRFRFETIDITGGAPEMNPHIETLISSLAPLTQILILRSNLTAIAAEKQKRLLELLTENRVMIVASLPSLNEVQLESQRGKNSFVTSINTLKKLNGLGYGLPDSNLELNLVNNPTGAFLPASQEQTEKRFRPGNLEKYILKLASNFNPCTLDGLMCRSLISVSWDGYLFDCDFNQSLQLYMGGKKKHISELLDLPGPVETIAVSEHCYTCTAGSGFT
;
A
#
# COMPACT_ATOMS: atom_id res chain seq x y z
N MET A 1 -4.19 -15.29 27.89
CA MET A 1 -4.52 -15.44 26.45
C MET A 1 -3.46 -14.67 25.69
N SER A 2 -2.44 -15.37 25.18
CA SER A 2 -1.30 -14.74 24.52
C SER A 2 -1.74 -14.19 23.17
N GLU A 3 -1.71 -12.87 23.02
CA GLU A 3 -1.68 -12.23 21.71
C GLU A 3 -0.46 -12.80 20.96
N ASN A 4 -0.71 -13.50 19.85
CA ASN A 4 0.35 -13.89 18.92
C ASN A 4 0.90 -12.62 18.26
N LEU A 5 1.74 -11.89 18.99
CA LEU A 5 2.57 -10.81 18.46
C LEU A 5 3.46 -11.43 17.38
N ARG A 6 3.24 -11.01 16.14
CA ARG A 6 4.08 -11.38 14.99
C ARG A 6 5.56 -11.15 15.36
N PRO A 7 6.48 -12.06 15.02
CA PRO A 7 7.90 -11.77 15.14
C PRO A 7 8.20 -10.57 14.24
N ASN A 8 8.62 -9.45 14.83
CA ASN A 8 9.03 -8.28 14.06
C ASN A 8 10.29 -8.65 13.29
N LEU A 9 10.15 -8.87 11.98
CA LEU A 9 11.22 -9.30 11.08
C LEU A 9 12.44 -8.36 11.09
N TYR A 10 12.26 -7.13 11.58
CA TYR A 10 13.30 -6.12 11.67
C TYR A 10 14.01 -6.06 13.04
N GLN A 11 13.70 -6.95 13.98
CA GLN A 11 14.43 -7.07 15.24
C GLN A 11 15.74 -7.84 15.04
N VAL A 12 16.83 -7.09 14.96
CA VAL A 12 18.20 -7.60 14.86
C VAL A 12 19.01 -7.04 16.03
N GLU A 13 19.63 -7.89 16.85
CA GLU A 13 20.32 -7.47 18.09
C GLU A 13 21.45 -6.46 17.86
N SER A 14 22.14 -6.56 16.72
CA SER A 14 23.26 -5.69 16.35
C SER A 14 22.85 -4.43 15.60
N LEU A 15 21.54 -4.25 15.33
CA LEU A 15 21.05 -3.15 14.51
C LEU A 15 20.90 -1.88 15.36
N LYS A 16 21.55 -0.82 14.89
CA LYS A 16 21.29 0.52 15.42
C LYS A 16 19.88 0.97 15.05
N SER A 17 19.10 1.42 16.03
CA SER A 17 17.71 1.82 15.78
C SER A 17 17.63 2.94 14.74
N PHE A 18 16.58 2.93 13.92
CA PHE A 18 16.34 3.99 12.95
C PHE A 18 16.30 5.38 13.59
N LYS A 19 15.73 5.47 14.80
CA LYS A 19 15.67 6.71 15.59
C LYS A 19 17.06 7.21 15.99
N ASP A 20 17.95 6.31 16.39
CA ASP A 20 19.33 6.70 16.75
C ASP A 20 20.14 7.10 15.51
N SER A 21 19.85 6.52 14.35
CA SER A 21 20.44 6.92 13.07
C SER A 21 20.02 8.33 12.66
N LEU A 22 18.73 8.68 12.80
CA LEU A 22 18.27 10.06 12.63
C LEU A 22 19.02 11.01 13.58
N THR A 23 19.07 10.67 14.86
CA THR A 23 19.72 11.48 15.90
C THR A 23 21.22 11.68 15.62
N GLN A 24 21.94 10.63 15.24
CA GLN A 24 23.38 10.71 14.91
C GLN A 24 23.66 11.65 13.76
N HIS A 25 22.78 11.71 12.76
CA HIS A 25 22.94 12.57 11.59
C HIS A 25 22.35 13.97 11.81
N GLY A 26 21.81 14.28 13.01
CA GLY A 26 21.15 15.55 13.29
C GLY A 26 19.86 15.75 12.49
N LEU A 27 19.19 14.66 12.09
CA LEU A 27 18.00 14.67 11.24
C LEU A 27 16.73 14.50 12.07
N HIS A 28 15.65 15.12 11.61
CA HIS A 28 14.32 14.94 12.17
C HIS A 28 13.32 14.64 11.05
N LEU A 29 12.63 13.50 11.15
CA LEU A 29 11.55 13.16 10.24
C LEU A 29 10.26 13.87 10.67
N ALA A 30 10.09 15.10 10.17
CA ALA A 30 8.92 15.93 10.42
C ALA A 30 7.78 15.63 9.43
N ARG A 31 6.54 15.78 9.88
CA ARG A 31 5.38 15.82 8.99
C ARG A 31 5.46 17.06 8.07
N GLY A 32 5.03 16.90 6.83
CA GLY A 32 4.71 18.01 5.92
C GLY A 32 3.23 18.35 5.97
N LYS A 33 2.75 19.06 4.95
CA LYS A 33 1.31 19.21 4.70
C LYS A 33 0.72 17.84 4.36
N CYS A 34 -0.33 17.43 5.06
CA CYS A 34 -1.06 16.22 4.72
C CYS A 34 -1.90 16.47 3.46
N THR A 35 -1.48 15.91 2.34
CA THR A 35 -2.12 16.07 1.01
C THR A 35 -2.81 14.80 0.54
N THR A 36 -2.44 13.63 1.09
CA THR A 36 -2.97 12.33 0.65
C THR A 36 -3.69 11.61 1.78
N LEU A 37 -4.88 11.10 1.48
CA LEU A 37 -5.59 10.13 2.32
C LEU A 37 -5.53 8.76 1.66
N GLN A 38 -4.90 7.80 2.32
CA GLN A 38 -4.93 6.41 1.90
C GLN A 38 -5.98 5.63 2.71
N VAL A 39 -6.81 4.85 2.03
CA VAL A 39 -7.94 4.13 2.62
C VAL A 39 -7.75 2.64 2.32
N ASN A 40 -7.34 1.88 3.33
CA ASN A 40 -7.22 0.43 3.22
C ASN A 40 -8.58 -0.21 3.53
N VAL A 41 -9.28 -0.71 2.51
CA VAL A 41 -10.66 -1.18 2.63
C VAL A 41 -10.80 -2.61 3.13
N GLY A 42 -9.69 -3.28 3.47
CA GLY A 42 -9.72 -4.65 3.99
C GLY A 42 -8.54 -5.49 3.53
N LEU A 43 -8.55 -6.76 3.94
CA LEU A 43 -7.53 -7.76 3.63
C LEU A 43 -8.09 -8.90 2.77
N LEU A 44 -9.39 -8.87 2.44
CA LEU A 44 -10.00 -9.77 1.47
C LEU A 44 -9.41 -9.55 0.07
N CYS A 45 -8.93 -10.63 -0.55
CA CYS A 45 -8.37 -10.62 -1.89
C CYS A 45 -8.67 -11.96 -2.58
N ASN A 46 -8.87 -11.97 -3.90
CA ASN A 46 -9.06 -13.20 -4.66
C ASN A 46 -7.75 -13.97 -4.93
N GLN A 47 -6.60 -13.44 -4.49
CA GLN A 47 -5.28 -14.04 -4.64
C GLN A 47 -4.56 -14.13 -3.29
N SER A 48 -3.65 -15.11 -3.15
CA SER A 48 -2.74 -15.25 -2.00
C SER A 48 -1.30 -15.07 -2.47
N CYS A 49 -0.88 -13.81 -2.70
CA CYS A 49 0.44 -13.54 -3.26
C CYS A 49 1.55 -13.75 -2.23
N LYS A 50 2.67 -14.38 -2.65
CA LYS A 50 3.84 -14.61 -1.77
C LYS A 50 4.53 -13.33 -1.30
N HIS A 51 4.34 -12.21 -2.02
CA HIS A 51 4.94 -10.90 -1.73
C HIS A 51 3.96 -9.92 -1.05
N CYS A 52 2.79 -10.39 -0.60
CA CYS A 52 1.79 -9.52 -0.02
C CYS A 52 2.19 -9.07 1.39
N HIS A 53 2.59 -7.80 1.55
CA HIS A 53 2.94 -7.23 2.85
C HIS A 53 1.75 -7.14 3.82
N LEU A 54 0.51 -7.20 3.30
CA LEU A 54 -0.73 -7.24 4.09
C LEU A 54 -1.17 -8.65 4.47
N GLU A 55 -0.55 -9.68 3.88
CA GLU A 55 -0.98 -11.08 3.96
C GLU A 55 -2.46 -11.27 3.50
N ALA A 56 -2.92 -10.42 2.58
CA ALA A 56 -4.26 -10.46 2.05
C ALA A 56 -4.54 -11.79 1.32
N GLY A 57 -5.80 -12.22 1.30
CA GLY A 57 -6.16 -13.52 0.74
C GLY A 57 -7.65 -13.81 0.71
N PRO A 58 -8.04 -14.93 0.10
CA PRO A 58 -9.46 -15.27 -0.14
C PRO A 58 -10.18 -15.74 1.12
N THR A 59 -9.44 -16.12 2.17
CA THR A 59 -9.97 -16.55 3.46
C THR A 59 -10.09 -15.43 4.48
N ARG A 60 -9.52 -14.25 4.17
CA ARG A 60 -9.56 -13.07 5.04
C ARG A 60 -10.98 -12.54 5.15
N GLN A 61 -11.34 -12.04 6.32
CA GLN A 61 -12.69 -11.51 6.63
C GLN A 61 -12.67 -10.02 6.92
N GLU A 62 -11.49 -9.43 7.03
CA GLU A 62 -11.27 -8.02 7.28
C GLU A 62 -11.74 -7.21 6.06
N ILE A 63 -12.87 -6.53 6.23
CA ILE A 63 -13.52 -5.69 5.23
C ILE A 63 -13.99 -4.43 5.95
N MET A 64 -13.72 -3.27 5.35
CA MET A 64 -14.19 -1.99 5.88
C MET A 64 -15.71 -1.93 5.84
N ALA A 65 -16.32 -1.78 7.01
CA ALA A 65 -17.77 -1.71 7.18
C ALA A 65 -18.33 -0.33 6.83
N GLU A 66 -19.64 -0.27 6.55
CA GLU A 66 -20.39 0.95 6.21
C GLU A 66 -20.16 2.10 7.20
N LYS A 67 -20.12 1.80 8.51
CA LYS A 67 -19.85 2.81 9.55
C LYS A 67 -18.48 3.48 9.36
N THR A 68 -17.43 2.68 9.12
CA THR A 68 -16.07 3.20 8.91
C THR A 68 -15.98 3.98 7.60
N ILE A 69 -16.68 3.53 6.55
CA ILE A 69 -16.81 4.28 5.29
C ILE A 69 -17.43 5.65 5.54
N ALA A 70 -18.52 5.73 6.31
CA ALA A 70 -19.13 7.01 6.65
C ALA A 70 -18.16 7.94 7.37
N ASP A 71 -17.30 7.41 8.26
CA ASP A 71 -16.28 8.21 8.94
C ASP A 71 -15.15 8.67 7.99
N VAL A 72 -14.75 7.83 7.03
CA VAL A 72 -13.83 8.21 5.93
C VAL A 72 -14.42 9.35 5.10
N LEU A 73 -15.70 9.24 4.71
CA LEU A 73 -16.38 10.28 3.93
C LEU A 73 -16.48 11.60 4.68
N LYS A 74 -16.79 11.57 5.99
CA LYS A 74 -16.78 12.77 6.85
C LYS A 74 -15.41 13.43 6.85
N LEU A 75 -14.34 12.64 6.99
CA LEU A 75 -12.98 13.17 6.99
C LEU A 75 -12.60 13.80 5.65
N ALA A 76 -12.83 13.10 4.54
CA ALA A 76 -12.55 13.57 3.19
C ALA A 76 -13.33 14.86 2.86
N THR A 77 -14.60 14.94 3.28
CA THR A 77 -15.43 16.14 3.11
C THR A 77 -14.87 17.33 3.90
N ARG A 78 -14.38 17.09 5.12
CA ARG A 78 -13.89 18.14 6.01
C ARG A 78 -12.58 18.75 5.55
N PHE A 79 -11.64 17.94 5.07
CA PHE A 79 -10.27 18.39 4.83
C PHE A 79 -9.83 18.41 3.36
N ARG A 80 -10.62 17.84 2.43
CA ARG A 80 -10.38 17.83 0.96
C ARG A 80 -8.92 17.57 0.57
N PHE A 81 -8.54 16.30 0.57
CA PHE A 81 -7.22 15.84 0.15
C PHE A 81 -6.98 16.07 -1.34
N GLU A 82 -5.74 16.38 -1.71
CA GLU A 82 -5.31 16.50 -3.10
C GLU A 82 -5.44 15.14 -3.81
N THR A 83 -5.06 14.07 -3.11
CA THR A 83 -5.17 12.68 -3.57
C THR A 83 -5.88 11.80 -2.54
N ILE A 84 -6.74 10.92 -2.99
CA ILE A 84 -7.29 9.82 -2.17
C ILE A 84 -6.93 8.48 -2.83
N ASP A 85 -6.26 7.60 -2.07
CA ASP A 85 -5.73 6.32 -2.54
C ASP A 85 -6.46 5.14 -1.88
N ILE A 86 -7.32 4.47 -2.64
CA ILE A 86 -8.07 3.29 -2.18
C ILE A 86 -7.21 2.03 -2.40
N THR A 87 -6.86 1.35 -1.31
CA THR A 87 -5.98 0.16 -1.26
C THR A 87 -6.58 -0.94 -0.38
N GLY A 88 -5.82 -2.01 -0.14
CA GLY A 88 -6.16 -3.12 0.75
C GLY A 88 -5.71 -4.45 0.14
N GLY A 89 -6.52 -5.49 0.32
CA GLY A 89 -6.44 -6.71 -0.47
C GLY A 89 -6.80 -6.44 -1.94
N ALA A 90 -8.01 -6.82 -2.34
CA ALA A 90 -8.61 -6.39 -3.60
C ALA A 90 -9.77 -5.45 -3.28
N PRO A 91 -9.61 -4.11 -3.41
CA PRO A 91 -10.67 -3.15 -3.09
C PRO A 91 -12.00 -3.42 -3.78
N GLU A 92 -11.96 -3.97 -5.00
CA GLU A 92 -13.11 -4.36 -5.81
C GLU A 92 -13.99 -5.43 -5.13
N MET A 93 -13.46 -6.12 -4.12
CA MET A 93 -14.19 -7.13 -3.35
C MET A 93 -14.91 -6.55 -2.12
N ASN A 94 -14.69 -5.28 -1.77
CA ASN A 94 -15.44 -4.64 -0.70
C ASN A 94 -16.89 -4.36 -1.20
N PRO A 95 -17.95 -4.79 -0.49
CA PRO A 95 -19.34 -4.62 -0.92
C PRO A 95 -19.79 -3.16 -1.05
N HIS A 96 -19.04 -2.22 -0.47
CA HIS A 96 -19.35 -0.79 -0.48
C HIS A 96 -18.42 0.02 -1.41
N ILE A 97 -17.61 -0.64 -2.25
CA ILE A 97 -16.61 0.01 -3.10
C ILE A 97 -17.24 1.04 -4.06
N GLU A 98 -18.41 0.73 -4.64
CA GLU A 98 -19.12 1.61 -5.56
C GLU A 98 -19.58 2.91 -4.87
N THR A 99 -20.12 2.79 -3.65
CA THR A 99 -20.50 3.92 -2.81
C THR A 99 -19.29 4.76 -2.44
N LEU A 100 -18.19 4.11 -2.07
CA LEU A 100 -16.94 4.78 -1.69
C LEU A 100 -16.37 5.59 -2.85
N ILE A 101 -16.27 5.00 -4.05
CA ILE A 101 -15.79 5.69 -5.26
C ILE A 101 -16.67 6.88 -5.60
N SER A 102 -18.00 6.66 -5.71
CA SER A 102 -18.94 7.72 -6.14
C SER A 102 -18.97 8.89 -5.15
N SER A 103 -18.75 8.62 -3.87
CA SER A 103 -18.76 9.66 -2.82
C SER A 103 -17.43 10.38 -2.68
N LEU A 104 -16.30 9.71 -2.94
CA LEU A 104 -14.96 10.31 -2.82
C LEU A 104 -14.51 11.05 -4.07
N ALA A 105 -14.93 10.61 -5.26
CA ALA A 105 -14.54 11.23 -6.53
C ALA A 105 -14.72 12.75 -6.59
N PRO A 106 -15.86 13.35 -6.14
CA PRO A 106 -16.01 14.80 -6.15
C PRO A 106 -15.23 15.54 -5.04
N LEU A 107 -14.59 14.83 -4.11
CA LEU A 107 -13.93 15.41 -2.93
C LEU A 107 -12.41 15.55 -3.09
N THR A 108 -11.84 15.09 -4.20
CA THR A 108 -10.39 15.08 -4.44
C THR A 108 -10.05 15.39 -5.89
N GLN A 109 -8.82 15.82 -6.15
CA GLN A 109 -8.35 16.04 -7.52
C GLN A 109 -7.97 14.72 -8.19
N ILE A 110 -7.42 13.78 -7.40
CA ILE A 110 -6.95 12.49 -7.88
C ILE A 110 -7.51 11.39 -6.99
N LEU A 111 -8.45 10.61 -7.53
CA LEU A 111 -8.91 9.38 -6.90
C LEU A 111 -8.18 8.19 -7.51
N ILE A 112 -7.50 7.41 -6.69
CA ILE A 112 -6.76 6.20 -7.09
C ILE A 112 -7.50 4.95 -6.59
N LEU A 113 -7.63 3.96 -7.46
CA LEU A 113 -7.97 2.59 -7.09
C LEU A 113 -6.77 1.67 -7.35
N ARG A 114 -6.23 1.06 -6.29
CA ARG A 114 -5.22 0.01 -6.44
C ARG A 114 -5.86 -1.33 -6.76
N SER A 115 -5.31 -2.02 -7.75
CA SER A 115 -5.88 -3.28 -8.26
C SER A 115 -4.82 -4.35 -8.50
N ASN A 116 -5.21 -5.61 -8.34
CA ASN A 116 -4.43 -6.77 -8.78
C ASN A 116 -4.76 -7.22 -10.22
N LEU A 117 -5.59 -6.47 -10.96
CA LEU A 117 -6.13 -6.73 -12.31
C LEU A 117 -7.08 -7.91 -12.44
N THR A 118 -6.97 -8.93 -11.59
CA THR A 118 -7.83 -10.12 -11.69
C THR A 118 -9.16 -9.96 -10.97
N ALA A 119 -9.21 -9.16 -9.90
CA ALA A 119 -10.45 -8.88 -9.17
C ALA A 119 -11.42 -8.03 -9.99
N ILE A 120 -10.91 -6.95 -10.61
CA ILE A 120 -11.67 -6.09 -11.52
C ILE A 120 -12.09 -6.80 -12.82
N ALA A 121 -11.43 -7.91 -13.17
CA ALA A 121 -11.77 -8.72 -14.34
C ALA A 121 -13.08 -9.50 -14.19
N ALA A 122 -13.52 -9.74 -12.94
CA ALA A 122 -14.68 -10.59 -12.66
C ALA A 122 -15.94 -10.03 -13.34
N GLU A 123 -16.76 -10.91 -13.93
CA GLU A 123 -17.93 -10.52 -14.73
C GLU A 123 -18.90 -9.60 -13.97
N LYS A 124 -19.03 -9.82 -12.67
CA LYS A 124 -19.87 -9.00 -11.77
C LYS A 124 -19.41 -7.54 -11.61
N GLN A 125 -18.22 -7.16 -12.10
CA GLN A 125 -17.64 -5.83 -11.93
C GLN A 125 -17.93 -4.87 -13.08
N LYS A 126 -18.94 -5.15 -13.92
CA LYS A 126 -19.29 -4.25 -15.04
C LYS A 126 -19.66 -2.85 -14.54
N ARG A 127 -20.50 -2.77 -13.49
CA ARG A 127 -20.92 -1.50 -12.89
C ARG A 127 -19.75 -0.73 -12.30
N LEU A 128 -18.84 -1.42 -11.60
CA LEU A 128 -17.61 -0.82 -11.09
C LEU A 128 -16.77 -0.19 -12.21
N LEU A 129 -16.56 -0.88 -13.32
CA LEU A 129 -15.80 -0.34 -14.46
C LEU A 129 -16.44 0.91 -15.08
N GLU A 130 -17.77 0.94 -15.18
CA GLU A 130 -18.51 2.13 -15.62
C GLU A 130 -18.26 3.29 -14.64
N LEU A 131 -18.41 3.06 -13.33
CA LEU A 131 -18.17 4.06 -12.30
C LEU A 131 -16.74 4.62 -12.31
N LEU A 132 -15.73 3.74 -12.48
CA LEU A 132 -14.33 4.17 -12.57
C LEU A 132 -14.10 5.08 -13.77
N THR A 133 -14.70 4.75 -14.92
CA THR A 133 -14.61 5.52 -16.16
C THR A 133 -15.33 6.86 -16.02
N GLU A 134 -16.58 6.85 -15.54
CA GLU A 134 -17.41 8.05 -15.34
C GLU A 134 -16.73 9.06 -14.40
N ASN A 135 -16.11 8.57 -13.32
CA ASN A 135 -15.45 9.40 -12.32
C ASN A 135 -13.96 9.65 -12.61
N ARG A 136 -13.44 9.17 -13.75
CA ARG A 136 -12.03 9.30 -14.16
C ARG A 136 -11.05 8.83 -13.07
N VAL A 137 -11.39 7.72 -12.41
CA VAL A 137 -10.56 7.15 -11.36
C VAL A 137 -9.27 6.60 -11.96
N MET A 138 -8.13 7.04 -11.44
CA MET A 138 -6.82 6.51 -11.81
C MET A 138 -6.70 5.06 -11.32
N ILE A 139 -6.30 4.15 -12.20
CA ILE A 139 -6.05 2.76 -11.81
C ILE A 139 -4.55 2.56 -11.63
N VAL A 140 -4.16 2.16 -10.42
CA VAL A 140 -2.79 1.73 -10.12
C VAL A 140 -2.78 0.21 -10.00
N ALA A 141 -2.38 -0.46 -11.06
CA ALA A 141 -2.46 -1.90 -11.19
C ALA A 141 -1.10 -2.57 -10.92
N SER A 142 -1.07 -3.51 -9.99
CA SER A 142 0.14 -4.28 -9.73
C SER A 142 0.32 -5.36 -10.81
N LEU A 143 1.46 -5.37 -11.51
CA LEU A 143 1.85 -6.37 -12.51
C LEU A 143 3.33 -6.77 -12.27
N PRO A 144 3.60 -7.86 -11.55
CA PRO A 144 4.93 -8.14 -10.99
C PRO A 144 5.95 -8.69 -12.00
N SER A 145 5.51 -9.11 -13.18
CA SER A 145 6.41 -9.52 -14.28
C SER A 145 5.66 -9.55 -15.61
N LEU A 146 6.36 -9.23 -16.70
CA LEU A 146 5.89 -9.48 -18.07
C LEU A 146 6.16 -10.94 -18.52
N ASN A 147 6.88 -11.71 -17.71
CA ASN A 147 7.08 -13.14 -17.94
C ASN A 147 5.99 -13.95 -17.22
N GLU A 148 5.26 -14.76 -17.99
CA GLU A 148 4.16 -15.59 -17.52
C GLU A 148 4.56 -16.50 -16.35
N VAL A 149 5.61 -17.30 -16.52
CA VAL A 149 6.08 -18.25 -15.50
C VAL A 149 6.41 -17.53 -14.18
N GLN A 150 7.07 -16.38 -14.26
CA GLN A 150 7.41 -15.59 -13.08
C GLN A 150 6.17 -15.01 -12.40
N LEU A 151 5.24 -14.42 -13.16
CA LEU A 151 4.01 -13.85 -12.61
C LEU A 151 3.17 -14.94 -11.94
N GLU A 152 2.97 -16.07 -12.60
CA GLU A 152 2.18 -17.18 -12.07
C GLU A 152 2.82 -17.83 -10.84
N SER A 153 4.16 -17.87 -10.76
CA SER A 153 4.86 -18.36 -9.56
C SER A 153 4.58 -17.52 -8.30
N GLN A 154 4.19 -16.26 -8.49
CA GLN A 154 3.88 -15.30 -7.42
C GLN A 154 2.39 -15.17 -7.13
N ARG A 155 1.53 -15.26 -8.15
CA ARG A 155 0.08 -14.96 -8.06
C ARG A 155 -0.85 -16.15 -8.32
N GLY A 156 -0.30 -17.27 -8.77
CA GLY A 156 -1.06 -18.48 -9.11
C GLY A 156 -1.32 -18.62 -10.61
N LYS A 157 -1.78 -19.82 -10.99
CA LYS A 157 -2.04 -20.18 -12.39
C LYS A 157 -3.12 -19.29 -13.03
N ASN A 158 -3.02 -19.08 -14.33
CA ASN A 158 -3.89 -18.26 -15.18
C ASN A 158 -3.88 -16.75 -14.87
N SER A 159 -3.14 -16.31 -13.84
CA SER A 159 -3.12 -14.89 -13.45
C SER A 159 -2.47 -14.00 -14.51
N PHE A 160 -1.55 -14.54 -15.33
CA PHE A 160 -0.94 -13.80 -16.43
C PHE A 160 -1.97 -13.48 -17.52
N VAL A 161 -2.59 -14.52 -18.10
CA VAL A 161 -3.58 -14.34 -19.18
C VAL A 161 -4.77 -13.49 -18.72
N THR A 162 -5.25 -13.67 -17.48
CA THR A 162 -6.31 -12.82 -16.92
C THR A 162 -5.85 -11.36 -16.83
N SER A 163 -4.63 -11.10 -16.33
CA SER A 163 -4.11 -9.72 -16.21
C SER A 163 -3.99 -9.05 -17.57
N ILE A 164 -3.44 -9.74 -18.59
CA ILE A 164 -3.31 -9.20 -19.95
C ILE A 164 -4.68 -8.91 -20.58
N ASN A 165 -5.65 -9.81 -20.40
CA ASN A 165 -7.01 -9.59 -20.91
C ASN A 165 -7.70 -8.41 -20.22
N THR A 166 -7.52 -8.25 -18.89
CA THR A 166 -8.01 -7.06 -18.17
C THR A 166 -7.37 -5.79 -18.71
N LEU A 167 -6.05 -5.77 -18.92
CA LEU A 167 -5.36 -4.60 -19.47
C LEU A 167 -5.89 -4.21 -20.85
N LYS A 168 -6.11 -5.20 -21.73
CA LYS A 168 -6.75 -4.96 -23.05
C LYS A 168 -8.16 -4.38 -22.90
N LYS A 169 -8.95 -4.90 -21.95
CA LYS A 169 -10.30 -4.39 -21.66
C LYS A 169 -10.26 -2.95 -21.16
N LEU A 170 -9.37 -2.64 -20.22
CA LEU A 170 -9.17 -1.28 -19.71
C LEU A 170 -8.73 -0.32 -20.84
N ASN A 171 -7.79 -0.76 -21.68
CA ASN A 171 -7.35 0.03 -22.83
C ASN A 171 -8.49 0.30 -23.82
N GLY A 172 -9.37 -0.68 -24.06
CA GLY A 172 -10.58 -0.50 -24.87
C GLY A 172 -11.60 0.49 -24.27
N LEU A 173 -11.55 0.73 -22.95
CA LEU A 173 -12.32 1.78 -22.27
C LEU A 173 -11.61 3.15 -22.30
N GLY A 174 -10.37 3.20 -22.77
CA GLY A 174 -9.56 4.42 -22.86
C GLY A 174 -8.43 4.53 -21.84
N TYR A 175 -8.27 3.58 -20.92
CA TYR A 175 -7.21 3.64 -19.91
C TYR A 175 -5.81 3.50 -20.54
N GLY A 176 -4.92 4.44 -20.21
CA GLY A 176 -3.53 4.47 -20.67
C GLY A 176 -3.35 4.86 -22.15
N LEU A 177 -4.39 5.41 -22.79
CA LEU A 177 -4.27 5.99 -24.14
C LEU A 177 -3.84 7.46 -24.06
N PRO A 178 -2.93 7.94 -24.93
CA PRO A 178 -2.42 9.32 -24.90
C PRO A 178 -3.49 10.41 -24.96
N ASP A 179 -4.58 10.17 -25.68
CA ASP A 179 -5.67 11.14 -25.89
C ASP A 179 -6.85 10.96 -24.91
N SER A 180 -6.66 10.10 -23.91
CA SER A 180 -7.68 9.81 -22.90
C SER A 180 -7.33 10.45 -21.57
N ASN A 181 -8.36 10.91 -20.85
CA ASN A 181 -8.22 11.40 -19.47
C ASN A 181 -8.27 10.26 -18.43
N LEU A 182 -8.05 9.00 -18.85
CA LEU A 182 -8.11 7.82 -17.99
C LEU A 182 -6.70 7.25 -17.79
N GLU A 183 -6.15 7.47 -16.59
CA GLU A 183 -4.77 7.08 -16.27
C GLU A 183 -4.69 5.64 -15.73
N LEU A 184 -3.71 4.90 -16.25
CA LEU A 184 -3.40 3.54 -15.83
C LEU A 184 -1.90 3.41 -15.58
N ASN A 185 -1.55 3.23 -14.31
CA ASN A 185 -0.17 3.06 -13.87
C ASN A 185 0.09 1.61 -13.49
N LEU A 186 1.14 1.01 -14.06
CA LEU A 186 1.55 -0.35 -13.75
C LEU A 186 2.68 -0.36 -12.73
N VAL A 187 2.42 -0.97 -11.57
CA VAL A 187 3.43 -1.14 -10.53
C VAL A 187 4.07 -2.50 -10.67
N ASN A 188 5.36 -2.50 -10.99
CA ASN A 188 6.18 -3.69 -10.93
C ASN A 188 6.77 -3.83 -9.53
N ASN A 189 6.34 -4.86 -8.79
CA ASN A 189 6.95 -5.23 -7.52
C ASN A 189 7.64 -6.60 -7.68
N PRO A 190 8.83 -6.62 -8.31
CA PRO A 190 9.51 -7.87 -8.61
C PRO A 190 9.95 -8.53 -7.30
N THR A 191 9.61 -9.81 -7.09
CA THR A 191 10.23 -10.59 -6.03
C THR A 191 11.70 -10.84 -6.36
N GLY A 192 12.57 -10.01 -5.80
CA GLY A 192 14.01 -10.20 -5.83
C GLY A 192 14.67 -9.78 -7.15
N ALA A 193 15.87 -9.23 -7.03
CA ALA A 193 16.73 -8.93 -8.17
C ALA A 193 17.18 -10.24 -8.85
N PHE A 194 16.94 -10.30 -10.18
CA PHE A 194 17.48 -11.19 -11.21
C PHE A 194 17.24 -12.71 -11.12
N LEU A 195 16.71 -13.25 -12.25
CA LEU A 195 16.61 -14.65 -12.72
C LEU A 195 16.03 -15.68 -11.73
N PRO A 196 15.34 -16.75 -12.20
CA PRO A 196 14.80 -17.77 -11.30
C PRO A 196 15.96 -18.43 -10.55
N ALA A 197 16.08 -18.09 -9.26
CA ALA A 197 17.06 -18.65 -8.37
C ALA A 197 16.73 -20.13 -8.13
N SER A 198 17.73 -21.01 -8.12
CA SER A 198 17.53 -22.42 -7.78
C SER A 198 16.88 -22.55 -6.39
N GLN A 199 16.20 -23.67 -6.12
CA GLN A 199 15.58 -23.94 -4.82
C GLN A 199 16.58 -23.75 -3.66
N GLU A 200 17.85 -24.10 -3.87
CA GLU A 200 18.95 -23.89 -2.94
C GLU A 200 19.28 -22.40 -2.67
N GLN A 201 19.17 -21.53 -3.68
CA GLN A 201 19.38 -20.09 -3.54
C GLN A 201 18.20 -19.41 -2.83
N THR A 202 16.99 -19.91 -3.05
CA THR A 202 15.78 -19.47 -2.34
C THR A 202 15.86 -19.88 -0.86
N GLU A 203 16.19 -21.14 -0.58
CA GLU A 203 16.42 -21.62 0.79
C GLU A 203 17.57 -20.88 1.48
N LYS A 204 18.66 -20.56 0.78
CA LYS A 204 19.71 -19.69 1.33
C LYS A 204 19.13 -18.32 1.68
N ARG A 205 18.44 -17.61 0.77
CA ARG A 205 17.90 -16.25 1.02
C ARG A 205 16.97 -16.16 2.24
N PHE A 206 16.21 -17.21 2.54
CA PHE A 206 15.29 -17.26 3.69
C PHE A 206 15.86 -17.92 4.96
N ARG A 207 17.16 -18.24 5.00
CA ARG A 207 17.81 -18.60 6.29
C ARG A 207 17.78 -17.38 7.22
N PRO A 208 17.51 -17.55 8.53
CA PRO A 208 17.47 -16.46 9.51
C PRO A 208 18.66 -15.48 9.41
N GLY A 209 19.88 -15.99 9.18
CA GLY A 209 21.08 -15.16 9.06
C GLY A 209 21.23 -14.36 7.75
N ASN A 210 20.39 -14.58 6.73
CA ASN A 210 20.41 -13.78 5.50
C ASN A 210 19.43 -12.61 5.54
N LEU A 211 18.32 -12.74 6.26
CA LEU A 211 17.43 -11.61 6.55
C LEU A 211 18.14 -10.58 7.44
N GLU A 212 18.84 -11.03 8.48
CA GLU A 212 19.65 -10.17 9.34
C GLU A 212 20.69 -9.37 8.53
N LYS A 213 21.48 -10.06 7.69
CA LYS A 213 22.45 -9.40 6.79
C LYS A 213 21.80 -8.39 5.85
N TYR A 214 20.61 -8.69 5.35
CA TYR A 214 19.87 -7.78 4.49
C TYR A 214 19.43 -6.52 5.23
N ILE A 215 18.91 -6.65 6.45
CA ILE A 215 18.50 -5.50 7.27
C ILE A 215 19.70 -4.64 7.66
N LEU A 216 20.81 -5.27 8.07
CA LEU A 216 22.07 -4.56 8.34
C LEU A 216 22.56 -3.80 7.10
N LYS A 217 22.40 -4.38 5.90
CA LYS A 217 22.73 -3.71 4.63
C LYS A 217 21.81 -2.53 4.36
N LEU A 218 20.51 -2.60 4.68
CA LEU A 218 19.61 -1.45 4.53
C LEU A 218 20.05 -0.31 5.45
N ALA A 219 20.33 -0.61 6.72
CA ALA A 219 20.80 0.37 7.68
C ALA A 219 22.14 0.99 7.31
N SER A 220 23.09 0.19 6.79
CA SER A 220 24.38 0.72 6.30
C SER A 220 24.24 1.60 5.06
N ASN A 221 23.12 1.49 4.33
CA ASN A 221 22.81 2.31 3.15
C ASN A 221 21.80 3.42 3.44
N PHE A 222 21.59 3.78 4.72
CA PHE A 222 20.76 4.91 5.11
C PHE A 222 21.18 6.19 4.35
N ASN A 223 20.24 6.75 3.59
CA ASN A 223 20.44 7.92 2.76
C ASN A 223 19.54 9.08 3.25
N PRO A 224 20.10 10.07 3.97
CA PRO A 224 19.39 11.26 4.43
C PRO A 224 18.61 12.01 3.34
N CYS A 225 19.10 12.02 2.10
CA CYS A 225 18.48 12.77 1.00
C CYS A 225 17.10 12.23 0.61
N THR A 226 16.75 11.03 1.05
CA THR A 226 15.43 10.42 0.79
C THR A 226 14.34 10.95 1.72
N LEU A 227 14.71 11.54 2.86
CA LEU A 227 13.76 11.88 3.92
C LEU A 227 12.66 12.82 3.45
N ASP A 228 12.98 13.82 2.65
CA ASP A 228 12.00 14.80 2.16
C ASP A 228 10.97 14.19 1.20
N GLY A 229 11.32 13.09 0.53
CA GLY A 229 10.45 12.37 -0.40
C GLY A 229 9.59 11.28 0.25
N LEU A 230 9.72 11.03 1.55
CA LEU A 230 8.98 9.94 2.20
C LEU A 230 7.48 10.22 2.27
N MET A 231 6.68 9.26 1.80
CA MET A 231 5.21 9.36 1.80
C MET A 231 4.60 9.63 3.19
N CYS A 232 5.21 9.11 4.26
CA CYS A 232 4.70 9.28 5.63
C CYS A 232 4.69 10.74 6.11
N ARG A 233 5.34 11.65 5.37
CA ARG A 233 5.31 13.09 5.63
C ARG A 233 4.03 13.76 5.15
N SER A 234 3.42 13.29 4.08
CA SER A 234 2.27 13.96 3.42
C SER A 234 1.01 13.09 3.34
N LEU A 235 1.08 11.83 3.78
CA LEU A 235 -0.02 10.88 3.75
C LEU A 235 -0.51 10.53 5.15
N ILE A 236 -1.81 10.32 5.32
CA ILE A 236 -2.39 9.52 6.41
C ILE A 236 -3.00 8.24 5.84
N SER A 237 -2.83 7.12 6.52
CA SER A 237 -3.45 5.84 6.15
C SER A 237 -4.51 5.43 7.16
N VAL A 238 -5.68 5.05 6.67
CA VAL A 238 -6.83 4.58 7.48
C VAL A 238 -7.00 3.09 7.23
N SER A 239 -6.99 2.30 8.30
CA SER A 239 -7.27 0.86 8.22
C SER A 239 -8.76 0.55 8.07
N TRP A 240 -9.07 -0.68 7.69
CA TRP A 240 -10.45 -1.16 7.48
C TRP A 240 -11.32 -1.06 8.74
N ASP A 241 -10.71 -1.12 9.92
CA ASP A 241 -11.33 -0.94 11.25
C ASP A 241 -11.20 0.50 11.77
N GLY A 242 -10.75 1.44 10.95
CA GLY A 242 -10.80 2.88 11.18
C GLY A 242 -9.65 3.47 11.99
N TYR A 243 -8.57 2.73 12.26
CA TYR A 243 -7.40 3.27 12.94
C TYR A 243 -6.44 3.98 11.99
N LEU A 244 -5.73 4.97 12.53
CA LEU A 244 -4.84 5.86 11.79
C LEU A 244 -3.37 5.42 11.86
N PHE A 245 -2.69 5.55 10.72
CA PHE A 245 -1.27 5.24 10.53
C PHE A 245 -0.58 6.34 9.72
N ASP A 246 0.74 6.47 9.89
CA ASP A 246 1.53 7.42 9.10
C ASP A 246 1.74 6.95 7.64
N CYS A 247 1.72 5.64 7.39
CA CYS A 247 1.72 5.03 6.05
C CYS A 247 1.20 3.58 6.08
N ASP A 248 1.10 2.93 4.92
CA ASP A 248 0.74 1.51 4.79
C ASP A 248 1.75 0.55 5.43
N PHE A 249 3.05 0.84 5.37
CA PHE A 249 4.06 0.02 6.05
C PHE A 249 3.87 0.07 7.57
N ASN A 250 3.63 1.26 8.13
CA ASN A 250 3.23 1.43 9.53
C ASN A 250 1.96 0.62 9.86
N GLN A 251 0.96 0.65 8.98
CA GLN A 251 -0.27 -0.14 9.12
C GLN A 251 0.00 -1.65 9.15
N SER A 252 0.87 -2.16 8.26
CA SER A 252 1.20 -3.58 8.18
C SER A 252 1.85 -4.11 9.47
N LEU A 253 2.57 -3.23 10.18
CA LEU A 253 3.26 -3.52 11.43
C LEU A 253 2.49 -3.07 12.68
N GLN A 254 1.26 -2.56 12.53
CA GLN A 254 0.45 -2.04 13.63
C GLN A 254 1.14 -0.90 14.42
N LEU A 255 1.97 -0.12 13.73
CA LEU A 255 2.64 1.06 14.30
C LEU A 255 1.80 2.31 14.02
N TYR A 256 0.83 2.56 14.91
CA TYR A 256 -0.16 3.63 14.78
C TYR A 256 0.46 5.03 14.62
N MET A 257 -0.31 5.93 14.00
CA MET A 257 0.07 7.32 13.72
C MET A 257 0.68 8.00 14.96
N GLY A 258 1.91 8.48 14.86
CA GLY A 258 2.63 9.12 15.95
C GLY A 258 2.79 8.26 17.22
N GLY A 259 2.71 6.94 17.08
CA GLY A 259 2.85 5.97 18.18
C GLY A 259 1.61 5.87 19.08
N LYS A 260 0.48 6.45 18.68
CA LYS A 260 -0.76 6.45 19.47
C LYS A 260 -1.90 5.84 18.67
N LYS A 261 -2.56 4.84 19.26
CA LYS A 261 -3.76 4.25 18.67
C LYS A 261 -4.90 5.26 18.72
N LYS A 262 -5.31 5.73 17.54
CA LYS A 262 -6.38 6.73 17.36
C LYS A 262 -7.30 6.29 16.24
N HIS A 263 -8.60 6.34 16.49
CA HIS A 263 -9.62 6.06 15.48
C HIS A 263 -9.90 7.32 14.66
N ILE A 264 -10.28 7.16 13.40
CA ILE A 264 -10.57 8.24 12.44
C ILE A 264 -11.66 9.19 12.97
N SER A 265 -12.64 8.69 13.71
CA SER A 265 -13.70 9.49 14.32
C SER A 265 -13.19 10.46 15.39
N GLU A 266 -11.99 10.25 15.93
CA GLU A 266 -11.36 11.10 16.94
C GLU A 266 -10.45 12.17 16.31
N LEU A 267 -10.31 12.18 14.97
CA LEU A 267 -9.42 13.10 14.26
C LEU A 267 -10.07 14.48 14.12
N LEU A 268 -9.67 15.39 15.02
CA LEU A 268 -10.16 16.77 15.03
C LEU A 268 -9.45 17.68 14.03
N ASP A 269 -8.20 17.39 13.68
CA ASP A 269 -7.43 18.13 12.67
C ASP A 269 -6.49 17.17 11.95
N LEU A 270 -6.04 17.53 10.74
CA LEU A 270 -5.01 16.76 10.06
C LEU A 270 -3.67 16.91 10.78
N PRO A 271 -2.86 15.84 10.82
CA PRO A 271 -1.51 15.95 11.37
C PRO A 271 -0.70 16.96 10.53
N GLY A 272 -0.03 17.88 11.22
CA GLY A 272 0.86 18.87 10.66
C GLY A 272 2.28 18.73 11.20
N PRO A 273 3.14 19.74 10.99
CA PRO A 273 4.57 19.66 11.31
C PRO A 273 4.92 19.40 12.79
N VAL A 274 3.96 19.60 13.70
CA VAL A 274 4.15 19.42 15.15
C VAL A 274 3.94 17.96 15.55
N GLU A 275 3.14 17.21 14.79
CA GLU A 275 2.90 15.79 15.00
C GLU A 275 4.11 14.95 14.61
N THR A 276 4.48 14.03 15.50
CA THR A 276 5.55 13.06 15.26
C THR A 276 5.10 11.96 14.31
N ILE A 277 5.98 11.54 13.41
CA ILE A 277 5.80 10.32 12.62
C ILE A 277 6.35 9.13 13.42
N ALA A 278 5.58 8.05 13.51
CA ALA A 278 6.02 6.83 14.17
C ALA A 278 7.02 6.08 13.29
N VAL A 279 8.23 5.86 13.81
CA VAL A 279 9.32 5.19 13.09
C VAL A 279 9.73 3.89 13.75
N SER A 280 10.21 2.94 12.95
CA SER A 280 10.80 1.69 13.39
C SER A 280 11.80 1.19 12.33
N GLU A 281 12.41 0.05 12.55
CA GLU A 281 13.53 -0.46 11.75
C GLU A 281 13.17 -0.73 10.27
N HIS A 282 11.89 -0.97 9.98
CA HIS A 282 11.40 -1.06 8.60
C HIS A 282 11.59 0.24 7.79
N CYS A 283 11.70 1.40 8.45
CA CYS A 283 11.93 2.68 7.78
C CYS A 283 13.26 2.71 7.01
N TYR A 284 14.23 1.87 7.38
CA TYR A 284 15.45 1.71 6.59
C TYR A 284 15.17 1.22 5.15
N THR A 285 14.05 0.52 4.89
CA THR A 285 13.67 0.13 3.53
C THR A 285 13.31 1.36 2.66
N CYS A 286 12.71 2.38 3.28
CA CYS A 286 12.28 3.60 2.62
C CYS A 286 13.44 4.60 2.45
N THR A 287 14.45 4.51 3.30
CA THR A 287 15.61 5.41 3.28
C THR A 287 16.89 4.79 2.73
N ALA A 288 16.88 3.50 2.40
CA ALA A 288 18.03 2.86 1.76
C ALA A 288 18.04 3.14 0.25
N GLY A 289 19.14 3.68 -0.28
CA GLY A 289 19.27 3.97 -1.71
C GLY A 289 18.52 5.24 -2.15
N SER A 290 17.90 5.22 -3.33
CA SER A 290 17.24 6.40 -3.95
C SER A 290 15.88 6.77 -3.35
N GLY A 291 15.36 5.98 -2.39
CA GLY A 291 13.96 6.05 -1.96
C GLY A 291 13.03 5.38 -2.98
N PHE A 292 12.03 4.64 -2.49
CA PHE A 292 10.91 4.18 -3.33
C PHE A 292 9.86 5.29 -3.31
N THR A 293 9.58 5.88 -4.48
CA THR A 293 8.40 6.75 -4.72
C THR A 293 7.24 5.94 -5.25
#